data_AF-A0A2G8HTI9-F1
#
_entry.id   AF-A0A2G8HTI9-F1
#
_cell.length_a   1.000
_cell.length_b   1.000
_cell.length_c   1.000
_cell.angle_alpha   90.00
_cell.angle_beta   90.00
_cell.angle_gamma   90.00
#
_symmetry.space_group_name_H-M   'P 1'
#
loop_
_entity.id
_entity.type
_entity.pdbx_description
1 polymer ?
#
loop_
_entity_poly.entity_id
_entity_poly.type
_entity_poly.pdbx_seq_one_letter_code
_entity_poly.pdbx_strand_id
1 'polypeptide(L)'
;MDEIIVISICEKAINKKRPTGYEFHFKGYFRGERINKINVKTQWSLSLGEEYLLLLSVDKVISNCLNTELIKSTELKKINFPN
;
A
#
# COMPACT_ATOMS: atom_id res chain seq x y z
N MET A 1 -3.23 16.87 2.01
CA MET A 1 -3.16 15.44 1.63
C MET A 1 -3.07 14.66 2.93
N ASP A 2 -3.82 13.58 3.06
CA ASP A 2 -3.75 12.73 4.25
C ASP A 2 -2.60 11.74 4.09
N GLU A 3 -1.84 11.53 5.16
CA GLU A 3 -0.83 10.47 5.24
C GLU A 3 -1.34 9.34 6.13
N ILE A 4 -1.11 8.10 5.70
CA ILE A 4 -1.49 6.92 6.48
C ILE A 4 -0.31 5.94 6.59
N ILE A 5 -0.30 5.22 7.71
CA ILE A 5 0.57 4.07 7.91
C ILE A 5 -0.30 2.82 7.82
N VAL A 6 0.11 1.84 7.02
CA VAL A 6 -0.59 0.56 6.91
C VAL A 6 0.41 -0.59 6.91
N ILE A 7 0.04 -1.67 7.58
CA ILE A 7 0.71 -2.97 7.45
C ILE A 7 -0.17 -3.84 6.56
N SER A 8 0.38 -4.34 5.45
CA SER A 8 -0.40 -5.10 4.48
C SER A 8 0.46 -5.97 3.58
N ILE A 9 -0.16 -7.01 3.00
CA ILE A 9 0.41 -7.92 2.01
C ILE A 9 0.24 -7.31 0.61
N CYS A 10 1.32 -7.32 -0.17
CA CYS A 10 1.30 -6.96 -1.60
C CYS A 10 0.68 -8.11 -2.42
N GLU A 11 -0.57 -7.99 -2.85
CA GLU A 11 -1.30 -9.10 -3.49
C GLU A 11 -1.01 -9.20 -4.99
N LYS A 12 -0.97 -8.09 -5.72
CA LYS A 12 -0.79 -8.09 -7.19
C LYS A 12 -0.16 -6.82 -7.74
N ALA A 13 0.48 -6.94 -8.90
CA ALA A 13 0.86 -5.79 -9.72
C ALA A 13 -0.31 -5.39 -10.62
N ILE A 14 -0.69 -4.10 -10.60
CA ILE A 14 -1.82 -3.53 -11.35
C ILE A 14 -1.34 -2.92 -12.68
N ASN A 15 -0.12 -2.37 -12.72
CA ASN A 15 0.48 -1.82 -13.94
C ASN A 15 2.00 -1.95 -13.87
N LYS A 16 2.62 -2.48 -14.93
CA LYS A 16 4.07 -2.65 -15.05
C LYS A 16 4.79 -1.42 -15.64
N LYS A 17 4.06 -0.45 -16.22
CA LYS A 17 4.65 0.82 -16.67
C LYS A 17 5.05 1.66 -15.45
N ARG A 18 6.11 2.48 -15.55
CA ARG A 18 6.50 3.41 -14.47
C ARG A 18 5.58 4.65 -14.47
N PRO A 19 5.05 5.10 -13.31
CA PRO A 19 5.14 4.47 -11.99
C PRO A 19 4.34 3.16 -11.92
N THR A 20 4.95 2.12 -11.34
CA THR A 20 4.36 0.79 -11.17
C THR A 20 3.26 0.85 -10.12
N GLY A 21 2.15 0.17 -10.39
CA GLY A 21 1.03 0.07 -9.46
C GLY A 21 0.98 -1.30 -8.79
N TYR A 22 0.76 -1.33 -7.49
CA TYR A 22 0.56 -2.55 -6.69
C TYR A 22 -0.76 -2.47 -5.92
N GLU A 23 -1.47 -3.59 -5.79
CA GLU A 23 -2.64 -3.71 -4.91
C GLU A 23 -2.20 -4.38 -3.61
N PHE A 24 -2.60 -3.77 -2.50
CA PHE A 24 -2.37 -4.25 -1.15
C PHE A 24 -3.69 -4.65 -0.51
N HIS A 25 -3.65 -5.76 0.22
CA HIS A 25 -4.80 -6.26 0.97
C HIS A 25 -5.27 -5.21 1.99
N PHE A 26 -6.57 -4.91 2.06
CA PHE A 26 -7.05 -4.05 3.14
C PHE A 26 -8.50 -4.34 3.48
N LYS A 27 -8.85 -4.18 4.75
CA LYS A 27 -10.25 -4.23 5.18
C LYS A 27 -10.44 -3.27 6.33
N GLY A 28 -11.11 -2.16 6.06
CA GLY A 28 -11.30 -1.13 7.08
C GLY A 28 -12.19 0.00 6.58
N TYR A 29 -12.10 1.12 7.28
CA TYR A 29 -12.83 2.34 6.95
C TYR A 29 -11.87 3.52 6.84
N PHE A 30 -12.11 4.40 5.87
CA PHE A 30 -11.41 5.67 5.73
C PHE A 30 -12.46 6.76 5.55
N ARG A 31 -12.49 7.72 6.48
CA ARG A 31 -13.48 8.83 6.49
C ARG A 31 -14.94 8.35 6.36
N GLY A 32 -15.26 7.22 7.01
CA GLY A 32 -16.60 6.61 6.98
C GLY A 32 -16.88 5.71 5.76
N GLU A 33 -16.02 5.72 4.74
CA GLU A 33 -16.15 4.83 3.58
C GLU A 33 -15.48 3.48 3.82
N ARG A 34 -16.17 2.40 3.47
CA ARG A 34 -15.60 1.05 3.56
C ARG A 34 -14.55 0.86 2.47
N ILE A 35 -13.32 0.53 2.87
CA ILE A 35 -12.20 0.25 1.98
C ILE A 35 -11.90 -1.25 2.03
N ASN A 36 -11.75 -1.87 0.85
CA ASN A 36 -11.45 -3.30 0.71
C ASN A 36 -10.10 -3.60 0.03
N LYS A 37 -9.38 -2.55 -0.38
CA LYS A 37 -8.04 -2.65 -0.97
C LYS A 37 -7.36 -1.28 -1.03
N ILE A 38 -6.04 -1.30 -1.14
CA ILE A 38 -5.22 -0.11 -1.34
C ILE A 38 -4.43 -0.27 -2.64
N ASN A 39 -4.55 0.70 -3.54
CA ASN A 39 -3.71 0.79 -4.72
C ASN A 39 -2.55 1.74 -4.42
N VAL A 40 -1.33 1.24 -4.54
CA VAL A 40 -0.10 1.98 -4.28
C VAL A 40 0.65 2.20 -5.59
N LYS A 41 0.86 3.47 -5.97
CA LYS A 41 1.76 3.85 -7.07
C LYS A 41 3.16 4.10 -6.53
N THR A 42 4.18 3.63 -7.25
CA THR A 42 5.58 3.85 -6.85
C THR A 42 6.54 3.73 -8.03
N GLN A 43 7.74 4.31 -7.88
CA GLN A 43 8.87 4.08 -8.80
C GLN A 43 9.70 2.84 -8.40
N TRP A 44 9.47 2.29 -7.20
CA TRP A 44 10.21 1.14 -6.67
C TRP A 44 9.56 -0.19 -7.06
N SER A 45 10.36 -1.25 -7.10
CA SER A 45 9.85 -2.60 -7.23
C SER A 45 9.46 -3.14 -5.86
N LEU A 46 8.25 -3.67 -5.73
CA LEU A 46 7.77 -4.37 -4.53
C LEU A 46 7.57 -5.85 -4.88
N SER A 47 7.90 -6.71 -3.93
CA SER A 47 7.75 -8.16 -4.06
C SER A 47 6.30 -8.55 -3.81
N LEU A 48 5.73 -9.39 -4.66
CA LEU A 48 4.38 -9.93 -4.46
C LEU A 48 4.39 -10.99 -3.35
N GLY A 49 3.31 -11.07 -2.59
CA GLY A 49 3.13 -12.01 -1.48
C GLY A 49 3.85 -11.62 -0.19
N GLU A 50 4.62 -10.54 -0.18
CA GLU A 50 5.36 -10.07 0.99
C GLU A 50 4.55 -9.05 1.81
N GLU A 51 4.77 -9.06 3.12
CA GLU A 51 4.19 -8.10 4.07
C GLU A 51 5.07 -6.85 4.20
N TYR A 52 4.44 -5.69 4.14
CA TYR A 52 5.10 -4.40 4.22
C TYR A 52 4.49 -3.53 5.30
N LEU A 53 5.33 -2.77 6.00
CA LEU A 53 4.98 -1.52 6.63
C LEU A 53 5.10 -0.40 5.59
N LEU A 54 3.99 0.28 5.30
CA LEU A 54 3.89 1.31 4.28
C LEU A 54 3.52 2.65 4.91
N LEU A 55 4.21 3.71 4.48
CA LEU A 55 3.78 5.09 4.65
C LEU A 55 3.29 5.61 3.29
N LEU A 56 2.05 6.05 3.24
CA LEU A 56 1.33 6.36 1.99
C LEU A 56 0.75 7.76 2.02
N SER A 57 0.83 8.47 0.89
CA SER A 57 0.05 9.69 0.63
C SER A 57 -1.26 9.30 -0.03
N VAL A 58 -2.39 9.77 0.50
CA VAL A 58 -3.71 9.49 -0.07
C VAL A 58 -4.03 10.45 -1.22
N ASP A 59 -4.23 9.89 -2.41
CA ASP A 59 -4.71 10.64 -3.58
C ASP A 59 -6.22 10.83 -3.52
N LYS A 60 -6.94 9.70 -3.47
CA LYS A 60 -8.41 9.64 -3.59
C LYS A 60 -8.97 8.25 -3.25
N VAL A 61 -10.25 8.21 -2.93
CA VAL A 61 -11.02 6.96 -2.82
C VAL A 61 -11.85 6.77 -4.09
N ILE A 62 -11.80 5.58 -4.71
CA ILE A 62 -12.64 5.20 -5.85
C ILE A 62 -13.07 3.75 -5.69
N SER A 63 -14.37 3.45 -5.78
CA SER A 63 -14.91 2.08 -5.78
C SER A 63 -14.37 1.22 -4.63
N ASN A 64 -14.45 1.73 -3.40
CA ASN A 64 -13.96 1.07 -2.18
C ASN A 64 -12.44 0.81 -2.16
N CYS A 65 -11.68 1.46 -3.04
CA CYS A 65 -10.23 1.39 -3.12
C CYS A 65 -9.62 2.72 -2.69
N LEU A 66 -8.67 2.67 -1.76
CA LEU A 66 -7.83 3.81 -1.42
C LEU A 66 -6.67 3.88 -2.41
N ASN A 67 -6.65 4.91 -3.25
CA ASN A 67 -5.56 5.12 -4.22
C ASN A 67 -4.53 6.05 -3.59
N THR A 68 -3.27 5.65 -3.67
CA THR A 68 -2.17 6.25 -2.91
C THR A 68 -0.88 6.30 -3.70
N GLU A 69 0.03 7.16 -3.25
CA GLU A 69 1.43 7.18 -3.64
C GLU A 69 2.32 6.70 -2.49
N LEU A 70 3.32 5.90 -2.81
CA LEU A 70 4.25 5.38 -1.81
C LEU A 70 5.26 6.45 -1.38
N ILE A 71 5.25 6.80 -0.10
CA ILE A 71 6.27 7.67 0.51
C ILE A 71 7.45 6.81 0.98
N LYS A 72 7.18 5.76 1.77
CA LYS A 72 8.19 4.84 2.31
C LYS A 72 7.63 3.44 2.47
N SER A 73 8.47 2.43 2.27
CA SER A 73 8.13 1.03 2.53
C SER A 73 9.23 0.31 3.29
N THR A 74 8.86 -0.71 4.05
CA THR A 74 9.78 -1.65 4.70
C THR A 74 9.14 -3.03 4.70
N GLU A 75 9.80 -4.03 4.12
CA GLU A 75 9.37 -5.44 4.23
C GLU A 75 9.52 -5.88 5.68
N LEU A 76 8.45 -6.44 6.27
CA LEU A 76 8.44 -6.80 7.68
C LEU A 76 9.51 -7.85 8.01
N LYS A 77 9.75 -8.82 7.13
CA LYS A 77 10.79 -9.85 7.30
C LYS A 77 12.23 -9.30 7.38
N LYS A 78 12.44 -8.05 6.94
CA LYS A 78 13.75 -7.37 7.01
C LYS A 78 13.90 -6.54 8.29
N ILE A 79 12.84 -6.43 9.10
CA ILE A 79 12.89 -5.76 10.39
C ILE A 79 13.45 -6.74 11.40
N ASN A 80 14.71 -6.53 11.79
CA ASN A 80 15.31 -7.24 12.91
C ASN A 80 14.95 -6.51 14.19
N PHE A 81 14.20 -7.17 15.08
CA PHE A 81 14.08 -6.72 16.46
C PHE A 81 15.29 -7.26 17.24
N PRO A 82 15.96 -6.44 18.06
CA PRO A 82 16.94 -6.96 19.01
C PRO A 82 16.21 -7.91 19.97
N ASN A 83 16.73 -9.13 20.11
CA ASN A 83 16.25 -10.12 21.08
C ASN A 83 16.57 -9.69 22.51
#